data_AF-A0A2E7R0V3-F1
#
_entry.id   AF-A0A2E7R0V3-F1
#
_cell.length_a   1.000
_cell.length_b   1.000
_cell.length_c   1.000
_cell.angle_alpha   90.00
_cell.angle_beta   90.00
_cell.angle_gamma   90.00
#
_symmetry.space_group_name_H-M   'P 1'
#
loop_
_entity.id
_entity.type
_entity.pdbx_description
1 polymer ?
#
loop_
_entity_poly.entity_id
_entity_poly.type
_entity_poly.pdbx_seq_one_letter_code
_entity_poly.pdbx_strand_id
1 'polypeptide(L)'
;MRFNRSDLVGIIFAIVAPIGAMWLILTAFELWDYHDTPMLGAVLGGAAVHIALLAGVIGAFSRFIRSWDWLVGLGISLLACILTVIALQQIDQGDSIFANILKLVSVLIFLAINLNIVIQFVKNGIDPILVRRASVSEE
;
A
#
# COMPACT_ATOMS: atom_id res chain seq x y z
N MET A 1 14.99 11.38 13.64
CA MET A 1 14.91 12.39 12.56
C MET A 1 13.78 13.36 12.90
N ARG A 2 14.03 14.67 12.90
CA ARG A 2 13.05 15.72 13.24
C ARG A 2 11.95 15.73 12.19
N PHE A 3 10.69 15.49 12.59
CA PHE A 3 9.54 15.86 11.76
C PHE A 3 9.58 17.37 11.58
N ASN A 4 9.87 17.79 10.36
CA ASN A 4 9.94 19.19 10.02
C ASN A 4 8.52 19.69 9.69
N ARG A 5 8.21 20.98 9.85
CA ARG A 5 6.84 21.49 9.54
C ARG A 5 6.41 21.16 8.10
N SER A 6 7.35 20.93 7.19
CA SER A 6 7.12 20.45 5.82
C SER A 6 6.49 19.06 5.73
N ASP A 7 6.61 18.21 6.75
CA ASP A 7 5.99 16.88 6.75
C ASP A 7 4.48 16.93 7.02
N LEU A 8 4.04 17.92 7.79
CA LEU A 8 2.63 18.19 8.06
C LEU A 8 1.94 18.65 6.76
N VAL A 9 2.66 19.41 5.94
CA VAL A 9 2.22 19.80 4.59
C VAL A 9 2.05 18.58 3.69
N GLY A 10 2.97 17.61 3.74
CA GLY A 10 2.86 16.38 2.96
C GLY A 10 1.65 15.51 3.33
N ILE A 11 1.34 15.40 4.63
CA ILE A 11 0.16 14.67 5.11
C ILE A 11 -1.13 15.39 4.71
N ILE A 12 -1.16 16.72 4.84
CA ILE A 12 -2.31 17.53 4.39
C ILE A 12 -2.50 17.38 2.89
N PHE A 13 -1.42 17.44 2.09
CA PHE A 13 -1.49 17.22 0.64
C PHE A 13 -2.00 15.82 0.30
N ALA A 14 -1.55 14.78 1.01
CA ALA A 14 -2.00 13.42 0.76
C ALA A 14 -3.50 13.21 1.03
N ILE A 15 -4.11 14.00 1.94
CA ILE A 15 -5.55 13.93 2.25
C ILE A 15 -6.36 14.85 1.33
N VAL A 16 -5.85 16.04 1.05
CA VAL A 16 -6.58 17.08 0.29
C VAL A 16 -6.45 16.89 -1.21
N ALA A 17 -5.31 16.44 -1.72
CA ALA A 17 -5.11 16.24 -3.16
C ALA A 17 -6.07 15.22 -3.78
N PRO A 18 -6.42 14.08 -3.14
CA PRO A 18 -7.43 13.16 -3.65
C PRO A 18 -8.82 13.79 -3.76
N ILE A 19 -9.23 14.51 -2.72
CA ILE A 19 -10.53 15.19 -2.66
C ILE A 19 -10.57 16.33 -3.68
N GLY A 20 -9.47 17.08 -3.80
CA GLY A 20 -9.31 18.15 -4.78
C GLY A 20 -9.28 17.65 -6.22
N ALA A 21 -8.61 16.52 -6.49
CA ALA A 21 -8.59 15.89 -7.80
C ALA A 21 -9.98 15.39 -8.22
N MET A 22 -10.72 14.77 -7.28
CA MET A 22 -12.11 14.40 -7.50
C MET A 22 -12.98 15.63 -7.80
N TRP A 23 -12.86 16.69 -6.99
CA TRP A 23 -13.62 17.93 -7.19
C TRP A 23 -13.29 18.60 -8.54
N LEU A 24 -12.02 18.62 -8.94
CA LEU A 24 -11.57 19.13 -10.23
C LEU A 24 -12.14 18.33 -11.40
N ILE A 25 -12.17 17.00 -11.31
CA ILE A 25 -12.76 16.14 -12.34
C ILE A 25 -14.27 16.38 -12.43
N LEU A 26 -14.98 16.42 -11.29
CA LEU A 26 -16.42 16.67 -11.27
C LEU A 26 -16.77 18.03 -11.88
N THR A 27 -15.94 19.04 -11.63
CA THR A 27 -16.14 20.41 -12.12
C THR A 27 -15.74 20.57 -13.58
N ALA A 28 -14.57 20.05 -13.98
CA ALA A 28 -14.03 20.20 -15.34
C ALA A 28 -14.86 19.47 -16.40
N PHE A 29 -15.58 18.42 -16.01
CA PHE A 29 -16.46 17.66 -16.90
C PHE A 29 -17.95 17.95 -16.68
N GLU A 30 -18.29 18.99 -15.90
CA GLU A 30 -19.68 19.39 -15.58
C GLU A 30 -20.56 18.21 -15.09
N LEU A 31 -19.94 17.26 -14.39
CA LEU A 31 -20.57 16.01 -13.93
C LEU A 31 -21.48 16.21 -12.71
N TRP A 32 -21.57 17.43 -12.18
CA TRP A 32 -22.42 17.75 -11.02
C TRP A 32 -23.91 17.59 -11.31
N ASP A 33 -24.34 17.89 -12.55
CA ASP A 33 -25.77 17.90 -12.92
C ASP A 33 -26.19 16.69 -13.77
N TYR A 34 -25.23 15.89 -14.24
CA TYR A 34 -25.47 14.72 -15.08
C TYR A 34 -25.93 13.50 -14.26
N HIS A 35 -27.24 13.29 -14.21
CA HIS A 35 -27.87 12.16 -13.50
C HIS A 35 -27.73 10.82 -14.26
N ASP A 36 -27.46 10.84 -15.56
CA ASP A 36 -27.51 9.66 -16.45
C ASP A 36 -26.15 9.05 -16.83
N THR A 37 -25.03 9.61 -16.35
CA THR A 37 -23.67 9.05 -16.55
C THR A 37 -22.97 8.60 -15.24
N PRO A 38 -23.65 7.90 -14.32
CA PRO A 38 -23.05 7.46 -13.05
C PRO A 38 -21.82 6.57 -13.24
N MET A 39 -21.68 5.88 -14.39
CA MET A 39 -20.47 5.11 -14.71
C MET A 39 -19.24 5.98 -14.99
N LEU A 40 -19.36 7.15 -15.62
CA LEU A 40 -18.20 8.01 -15.93
C LEU A 40 -17.64 8.67 -14.67
N GLY A 41 -18.53 9.15 -13.78
CA GLY A 41 -18.15 9.63 -12.45
C GLY A 41 -17.53 8.54 -11.57
N ALA A 42 -18.05 7.31 -11.62
CA ALA A 42 -17.49 6.17 -10.89
C ALA A 42 -16.14 5.70 -11.48
N VAL A 43 -15.96 5.74 -12.80
CA VAL A 43 -14.70 5.33 -13.45
C VAL A 43 -13.62 6.39 -13.25
N LEU A 44 -13.92 7.67 -13.48
CA LEU A 44 -12.93 8.76 -13.35
C LEU A 44 -12.70 9.14 -11.88
N GLY A 45 -13.75 9.18 -11.07
CA GLY A 45 -13.64 9.38 -9.63
C GLY A 45 -13.05 8.17 -8.92
N GLY A 46 -13.40 6.97 -9.36
CA GLY A 46 -12.74 5.73 -8.93
C GLY A 46 -11.26 5.74 -9.29
N ALA A 47 -10.89 6.10 -10.52
CA ALA A 47 -9.50 6.22 -10.93
C ALA A 47 -8.73 7.25 -10.08
N ALA A 48 -9.32 8.41 -9.79
CA ALA A 48 -8.71 9.41 -8.91
C ALA A 48 -8.48 8.87 -7.49
N VAL A 49 -9.46 8.13 -6.93
CA VAL A 49 -9.32 7.47 -5.62
C VAL A 49 -8.25 6.38 -5.66
N HIS A 50 -8.14 5.61 -6.74
CA HIS A 50 -7.13 4.56 -6.88
C HIS A 50 -5.72 5.16 -7.03
N ILE A 51 -5.57 6.24 -7.81
CA ILE A 51 -4.32 6.98 -7.94
C ILE A 51 -3.91 7.60 -6.60
N ALA A 52 -4.87 8.17 -5.86
CA ALA A 52 -4.66 8.70 -4.53
C ALA A 52 -4.25 7.63 -3.50
N LEU A 53 -4.93 6.48 -3.50
CA LEU A 53 -4.56 5.33 -2.69
C LEU A 53 -3.17 4.84 -3.06
N LEU A 54 -2.86 4.72 -4.35
CA LEU A 54 -1.55 4.31 -4.83
C LEU A 54 -0.46 5.30 -4.40
N ALA A 55 -0.71 6.61 -4.53
CA ALA A 55 0.22 7.65 -4.10
C ALA A 55 0.38 7.67 -2.58
N GLY A 56 -0.69 7.45 -1.81
CA GLY A 56 -0.68 7.34 -0.36
C GLY A 56 0.07 6.09 0.11
N VAL A 57 -0.13 4.96 -0.56
CA VAL A 57 0.60 3.71 -0.33
C VAL A 57 2.07 3.91 -0.67
N ILE A 58 2.42 4.43 -1.84
CA ILE A 58 3.81 4.72 -2.22
C ILE A 58 4.46 5.71 -1.25
N GLY A 59 3.76 6.75 -0.84
CA GLY A 59 4.24 7.73 0.15
C GLY A 59 4.45 7.11 1.53
N ALA A 60 3.54 6.26 1.98
CA ALA A 60 3.68 5.53 3.23
C ALA A 60 4.84 4.52 3.17
N PHE A 61 4.98 3.80 2.06
CA PHE A 61 6.07 2.85 1.86
C PHE A 61 7.41 3.58 1.77
N SER A 62 7.52 4.64 0.97
CA SER A 62 8.75 5.44 0.84
C SER A 62 9.21 6.04 2.18
N ARG A 63 8.27 6.42 3.05
CA ARG A 63 8.58 7.09 4.32
C ARG A 63 8.83 6.13 5.48
N PHE A 64 8.06 5.05 5.57
CA PHE A 64 8.05 4.17 6.75
C PHE A 64 8.71 2.81 6.50
N ILE A 65 8.87 2.39 5.25
CA ILE A 65 9.59 1.17 4.90
C ILE A 65 11.05 1.54 4.58
N ARG A 66 11.95 1.07 5.43
CA ARG A 66 13.39 1.34 5.36
C ARG A 66 14.18 0.14 4.86
N SER A 67 13.78 -1.08 5.22
CA SER A 67 14.46 -2.31 4.79
C SER A 67 13.83 -2.86 3.51
N TRP A 68 14.08 -2.17 2.39
CA TRP A 68 13.59 -2.58 1.06
C TRP A 68 14.20 -3.90 0.59
N ASP A 69 15.45 -4.18 0.92
CA ASP A 69 16.13 -5.42 0.51
C ASP A 69 15.38 -6.68 0.96
N TRP A 70 14.89 -6.67 2.20
CA TRP A 70 14.10 -7.78 2.74
C TRP A 70 12.74 -7.90 2.07
N LEU A 71 12.05 -6.79 1.82
CA LEU A 71 10.72 -6.81 1.19
C LEU A 71 10.78 -7.21 -0.27
N VAL A 72 11.76 -6.69 -1.01
CA VAL A 72 12.02 -7.06 -2.40
C VAL A 72 12.46 -8.52 -2.47
N GLY A 73 13.36 -8.96 -1.59
CA GLY A 73 13.80 -10.35 -1.53
C GLY A 73 12.65 -11.33 -1.30
N LEU A 74 11.83 -11.09 -0.26
CA LEU A 74 10.65 -11.89 0.02
C LEU A 74 9.62 -11.83 -1.12
N GLY A 75 9.44 -10.67 -1.75
CA GLY A 75 8.56 -10.49 -2.90
C GLY A 75 9.00 -11.31 -4.11
N ILE A 76 10.29 -11.30 -4.44
CA ILE A 76 10.86 -12.11 -5.52
C ILE A 76 10.71 -13.61 -5.20
N SER A 77 11.00 -14.02 -3.95
CA SER A 77 10.84 -15.43 -3.53
C SER A 77 9.39 -15.90 -3.62
N LEU A 78 8.42 -15.05 -3.24
CA LEU A 78 7.00 -15.35 -3.37
C LEU A 78 6.61 -15.51 -4.84
N LEU A 79 7.05 -14.59 -5.70
CA LEU A 79 6.77 -14.64 -7.13
C LEU A 79 7.35 -15.91 -7.77
N ALA A 80 8.57 -16.30 -7.40
CA ALA A 80 9.19 -17.54 -7.85
C ALA A 80 8.39 -18.78 -7.41
N CYS A 81 7.91 -18.82 -6.16
CA CYS A 81 7.06 -19.92 -5.68
C CYS A 81 5.76 -20.02 -6.49
N ILE A 82 5.08 -18.89 -6.73
CA ILE A 82 3.83 -18.85 -7.49
C ILE A 82 4.05 -19.33 -8.93
N LEU A 83 5.08 -18.82 -9.61
CA LEU A 83 5.41 -19.25 -10.97
C LEU A 83 5.72 -20.74 -11.04
N THR A 84 6.40 -21.27 -10.03
CA THR A 84 6.71 -22.71 -9.95
C THR A 84 5.44 -23.54 -9.76
N VAL A 85 4.51 -23.09 -8.89
CA VAL A 85 3.22 -23.77 -8.72
C VAL A 85 2.39 -23.74 -10.00
N ILE A 86 2.38 -22.61 -10.72
CA ILE A 86 1.70 -22.50 -12.03
C ILE A 86 2.31 -23.47 -13.05
N ALA A 87 3.64 -23.54 -13.13
CA ALA A 87 4.33 -24.48 -14.00
C ALA A 87 3.98 -25.94 -13.65
N LEU A 88 3.93 -26.28 -12.36
CA LEU A 88 3.52 -27.61 -11.88
C LEU A 88 2.05 -27.92 -12.21
N GLN A 89 1.16 -26.93 -12.17
CA GLN A 89 -0.23 -27.09 -12.57
C GLN A 89 -0.36 -27.38 -14.07
N GLN A 90 0.46 -26.75 -14.91
CA GLN A 90 0.44 -26.96 -16.37
C GLN A 90 0.87 -28.38 -16.78
N ILE A 91 1.61 -29.10 -15.93
CA ILE A 91 2.04 -30.48 -16.16
C ILE A 91 1.22 -31.51 -15.36
N ASP A 92 0.00 -31.16 -14.93
CA ASP A 92 -0.91 -31.99 -14.11
C ASP A 92 -0.32 -32.46 -12.76
N GLN A 93 0.69 -31.75 -12.25
CA GLN A 93 1.28 -31.99 -10.91
C GLN A 93 0.83 -30.97 -9.86
N GLY A 94 -0.30 -30.29 -10.10
CA GLY A 94 -0.84 -29.25 -9.23
C GLY A 94 -1.20 -29.72 -7.82
N ASP A 95 -1.50 -31.00 -7.64
CA ASP A 95 -1.86 -31.63 -6.36
C ASP A 95 -0.74 -32.48 -5.76
N SER A 96 0.45 -32.45 -6.37
CA SER A 96 1.62 -33.12 -5.82
C SER A 96 1.97 -32.59 -4.42
N ILE A 97 2.56 -33.44 -3.57
CA ILE A 97 3.03 -33.05 -2.23
C ILE A 97 3.97 -31.84 -2.33
N PHE A 98 4.82 -31.79 -3.35
CA PHE A 98 5.74 -30.68 -3.60
C PHE A 98 5.00 -29.37 -3.93
N ALA A 99 4.00 -29.41 -4.81
CA ALA A 99 3.17 -28.23 -5.11
C ALA A 99 2.44 -27.72 -3.85
N ASN A 100 1.94 -28.62 -3.00
CA ASN A 100 1.27 -28.24 -1.76
C ASN A 100 2.23 -27.62 -0.72
N ILE A 101 3.46 -28.12 -0.62
CA ILE A 101 4.51 -27.48 0.20
C ILE A 101 4.83 -26.09 -0.33
N LEU A 102 4.99 -25.91 -1.65
CA LEU A 102 5.24 -24.60 -2.25
C LEU A 102 4.09 -23.61 -2.00
N LYS A 103 2.84 -24.07 -2.07
CA LYS A 103 1.67 -23.25 -1.70
C LYS A 103 1.75 -22.80 -0.24
N LEU A 104 2.06 -23.72 0.68
CA LEU A 104 2.21 -23.40 2.11
C LEU A 104 3.35 -22.41 2.36
N VAL A 105 4.51 -22.64 1.74
CA VAL A 105 5.67 -21.73 1.79
C VAL A 105 5.28 -20.35 1.27
N SER A 106 4.51 -20.27 0.18
CA SER A 106 4.01 -19.00 -0.36
C SER A 106 3.14 -18.25 0.66
N VAL A 107 2.25 -18.95 1.37
CA VAL A 107 1.43 -18.36 2.45
C VAL A 107 2.31 -17.83 3.58
N LEU A 108 3.33 -18.57 3.99
CA LEU A 108 4.26 -18.14 5.05
C LEU A 108 5.10 -16.93 4.63
N ILE A 109 5.60 -16.90 3.39
CA ILE A 109 6.31 -15.75 2.84
C ILE A 109 5.39 -14.52 2.79
N PHE A 110 4.15 -14.70 2.33
CA PHE A 110 3.16 -13.62 2.31
C PHE A 110 2.88 -13.08 3.71
N LEU A 111 2.72 -13.95 4.71
CA LEU A 111 2.58 -13.55 6.11
C LEU A 111 3.81 -12.77 6.59
N ALA A 112 5.02 -13.24 6.27
CA ALA A 112 6.26 -12.56 6.65
C ALA A 112 6.37 -11.16 6.04
N ILE A 113 5.99 -10.98 4.77
CA ILE A 113 5.93 -9.67 4.09
C ILE A 113 4.99 -8.74 4.85
N ASN A 114 3.77 -9.19 5.12
CA ASN A 114 2.75 -8.38 5.80
C ASN A 114 3.19 -7.98 7.22
N LEU A 115 3.71 -8.95 7.99
CA LEU A 115 4.19 -8.70 9.34
C LEU A 115 5.37 -7.70 9.33
N ASN A 116 6.28 -7.84 8.37
CA ASN A 116 7.43 -6.94 8.24
C ASN A 116 6.99 -5.51 7.91
N ILE A 117 6.02 -5.33 7.01
CA ILE A 117 5.41 -4.02 6.69
C ILE A 117 4.80 -3.40 7.95
N VAL A 118 3.98 -4.16 8.70
CA VAL A 118 3.35 -3.65 9.93
C VAL A 118 4.38 -3.27 10.98
N ILE A 119 5.39 -4.12 11.21
CA ILE A 119 6.46 -3.84 12.18
C ILE A 119 7.23 -2.58 11.79
N GLN A 120 7.58 -2.42 10.52
CA GLN A 120 8.27 -1.23 10.04
C GLN A 120 7.41 0.02 10.16
N PHE A 121 6.11 -0.09 9.87
CA PHE A 121 5.17 1.01 10.04
C PHE A 121 5.04 1.44 11.51
N VAL A 122 4.93 0.48 12.44
CA VAL A 122 4.88 0.76 13.88
C VAL A 122 6.19 1.39 14.35
N LYS A 123 7.34 0.77 14.05
CA LYS A 123 8.66 1.22 14.52
C LYS A 123 9.07 2.58 13.95
N ASN A 124 8.78 2.83 12.68
CA ASN A 124 9.23 4.05 11.99
C ASN A 124 8.15 5.15 11.99
N GLY A 125 6.89 4.80 12.22
CA GLY A 125 5.76 5.73 12.21
C GLY A 125 5.19 6.02 13.61
N ILE A 126 4.84 4.99 14.37
CA ILE A 126 4.08 5.12 15.63
C ILE A 126 4.98 5.32 16.85
N ASP A 127 6.00 4.47 17.03
CA ASP A 127 6.91 4.55 18.19
C ASP A 127 7.53 5.95 18.37
N PRO A 128 8.02 6.63 17.31
CA PRO A 128 8.59 7.97 17.44
C PRO A 128 7.57 9.02 17.90
N ILE A 129 6.28 8.84 17.58
CA ILE A 129 5.21 9.74 18.02
C ILE A 129 4.90 9.53 19.49
N LEU A 130 4.83 8.28 19.95
CA LEU A 130 4.57 7.93 21.34
C LEU A 130 5.68 8.45 22.26
N VAL A 131 6.93 8.23 21.89
CA VAL A 131 8.09 8.75 22.64
C VAL A 131 8.07 10.28 22.73
N ARG A 132 7.71 10.96 21.64
CA ARG A 132 7.62 12.43 21.63
C ARG A 132 6.50 12.99 22.50
N ARG A 133 5.38 12.27 22.64
CA ARG A 133 4.28 12.69 23.52
C ARG A 133 4.63 12.50 24.99
N ALA A 134 5.31 11.40 25.32
CA ALA A 134 5.78 11.13 26.68
C ALA A 134 6.81 12.18 27.15
N SER A 135 7.72 12.61 26.28
CA SER A 135 8.74 13.60 26.64
C SER A 135 8.19 15.02 26.84
N VAL A 136 7.05 15.37 26.22
CA VAL A 136 6.40 16.68 26.37
C VAL A 136 5.54 16.77 27.63
N SER A 137 5.13 15.63 28.22
CA SER A 137 4.40 15.62 29.50
C SER A 137 5.29 15.70 30.74
N GLU A 138 6.61 15.58 30.57
CA GLU A 138 7.60 15.66 31.67
C GLU A 138 8.24 17.06 31.82
N GLU A 139 7.96 17.99 30.89
CA GLU A 139 8.28 19.43 31.01
C GLU A 139 7.06 20.22 31.51
#